data_AF-A0A4U3F1X5-F1
#
_entry.id   AF-A0A4U3F1X5-F1
#
_cell.length_a   1.000
_cell.length_b   1.000
_cell.length_c   1.000
_cell.angle_alpha   90.00
_cell.angle_beta   90.00
_cell.angle_gamma   90.00
#
_symmetry.space_group_name_H-M   'P 1'
#
loop_
_entity.id
_entity.type
_entity.pdbx_description
1 polymer ?
#
loop_
_entity_poly.entity_id
_entity_poly.type
_entity_poly.pdbx_seq_one_letter_code
_entity_poly.pdbx_strand_id
1 'polypeptide(L)'
;MRALCSSLLQLIKNVILIAVFAYPITFIIQLLVGNSLFSSYNLLLIHYVQHYGSWLILFTATLIIAHSNENQIALMEKIRENHYLLEVQRWAATSFISPTHLYYLFSPPTAVTSDQKSNAYDPFYIKVVNDFRDRVYSHIIPSHTIPLHKPNMIQIIGKPMTTYLFKHILNIVLVISVIIFWNIPYLSSWYNLILFFIIYPTLKMTDFIIAFCYIQPTSVYKKIENQFHTTEPYISWNQLDSNSDFGQTILFSWKADSDKRQRDHNQLHSLSQHKIDYNSPGISCYPYPEKEHSYFESKENSYSNFNEIIAMPVISNHKNNVIPFTKRNKKI
;
A
#
# COMPACT_ATOMS: atom_id res chain seq x y z
N MET A 1 2.02 -22.22 -15.73
CA MET A 1 1.10 -21.20 -16.30
C MET A 1 1.65 -19.78 -16.22
N ARG A 2 2.07 -19.27 -15.04
CA ARG A 2 2.68 -17.92 -14.89
C ARG A 2 3.91 -17.65 -15.78
N ALA A 3 4.88 -18.59 -15.80
CA ALA A 3 6.07 -18.47 -16.64
C ALA A 3 5.76 -18.45 -18.15
N LEU A 4 4.78 -19.25 -18.58
CA LEU A 4 4.30 -19.24 -19.96
C LEU A 4 3.63 -17.91 -20.31
N CYS A 5 2.80 -17.37 -19.41
CA CYS A 5 2.14 -16.09 -19.59
C CYS A 5 3.16 -14.94 -19.68
N SER A 6 4.19 -14.92 -18.81
CA SER A 6 5.23 -13.89 -18.85
C SER A 6 6.08 -13.95 -20.11
N SER A 7 6.47 -15.17 -20.55
CA SER A 7 7.25 -15.35 -21.78
C SER A 7 6.44 -14.96 -23.02
N LEU A 8 5.15 -15.26 -23.04
CA LEU A 8 4.25 -14.90 -24.15
C LEU A 8 4.02 -13.38 -24.21
N LEU A 9 3.87 -12.72 -23.06
CA LEU A 9 3.78 -11.26 -22.98
C LEU A 9 5.05 -10.57 -23.50
N GLN A 10 6.22 -11.13 -23.16
CA GLN A 10 7.51 -10.61 -23.61
C GLN A 10 7.68 -10.76 -25.12
N LEU A 11 7.25 -11.90 -25.69
CA LEU A 11 7.29 -12.12 -27.14
C LEU A 11 6.37 -11.13 -27.86
N ILE A 12 5.12 -10.97 -27.40
CA ILE A 12 4.17 -9.98 -27.97
C ILE A 12 4.77 -8.58 -27.91
N LYS A 13 5.36 -8.19 -26.78
CA LYS A 13 6.01 -6.88 -26.61
C LYS A 13 7.13 -6.66 -27.65
N ASN A 14 7.98 -7.67 -27.87
CA ASN A 14 9.07 -7.58 -28.84
C ASN A 14 8.54 -7.46 -30.28
N VAL A 15 7.51 -8.22 -30.64
CA VAL A 15 6.88 -8.15 -31.96
C VAL A 15 6.26 -6.76 -32.20
N ILE A 16 5.56 -6.21 -31.21
CA ILE A 16 4.99 -4.85 -31.30
C ILE A 16 6.10 -3.81 -31.43
N LEU A 17 7.19 -3.93 -30.67
CA LEU A 17 8.34 -3.02 -30.76
C LEU A 17 8.94 -3.01 -32.16
N ILE A 18 9.16 -4.19 -32.75
CA ILE A 18 9.68 -4.31 -34.11
C ILE A 18 8.72 -3.67 -35.10
N ALA A 19 7.41 -3.91 -34.98
CA ALA A 19 6.41 -3.31 -35.87
C ALA A 19 6.36 -1.78 -35.76
N VAL A 20 6.48 -1.23 -34.55
CA VAL A 20 6.52 0.21 -34.31
C VAL A 20 7.78 0.85 -34.91
N PHE A 21 8.95 0.22 -34.75
CA PHE A 21 10.20 0.72 -35.33
C PHE A 21 10.27 0.54 -36.85
N ALA A 22 9.66 -0.51 -37.40
CA ALA A 22 9.60 -0.73 -38.83
C ALA A 22 8.79 0.36 -39.56
N TYR A 23 7.81 0.99 -38.88
CA TYR A 23 6.96 2.02 -39.48
C TYR A 23 7.74 3.28 -39.97
N PRO A 24 8.53 3.98 -39.15
CA PRO A 24 9.34 5.12 -39.63
C PRO A 24 10.47 4.68 -40.57
N ILE A 25 11.06 3.49 -40.37
CA ILE A 25 12.14 2.99 -41.22
C ILE A 25 11.64 2.75 -42.65
N THR A 26 10.52 2.04 -42.81
CA THR A 26 9.93 1.78 -44.12
C THR A 26 9.46 3.07 -44.78
N PHE A 27 8.93 4.03 -44.01
CA PHE A 27 8.56 5.36 -44.51
C PHE A 27 9.76 6.11 -45.09
N ILE A 28 10.87 6.18 -44.35
CA ILE A 28 12.10 6.86 -44.80
C ILE A 28 12.68 6.18 -46.05
N ILE A 29 12.71 4.84 -46.09
CA ILE A 29 13.21 4.08 -47.26
C ILE A 29 12.36 4.39 -48.50
N GLN A 30 11.03 4.40 -48.38
CA GLN A 30 10.15 4.78 -49.49
C GLN A 30 10.39 6.22 -49.94
N LEU A 31 10.64 7.15 -49.00
CA LEU A 31 10.94 8.55 -49.30
C LEU A 31 12.27 8.72 -50.06
N LEU A 32 13.28 7.89 -49.76
CA LEU A 32 14.62 7.97 -50.36
C LEU A 32 14.78 7.16 -51.65
N VAL A 33 14.14 5.98 -51.73
CA VAL A 33 14.33 5.01 -52.81
C VAL A 33 13.13 4.99 -53.77
N GLY A 34 11.99 5.58 -53.38
CA GLY A 34 10.79 5.65 -54.20
C GLY A 34 10.04 4.32 -54.35
N ASN A 35 10.40 3.29 -53.57
CA ASN A 35 9.73 1.99 -53.62
C ASN A 35 8.40 2.00 -52.84
N SER A 36 7.51 1.05 -53.10
CA SER A 36 6.19 0.97 -52.44
C SER A 36 6.22 0.25 -51.08
N LEU A 37 7.39 0.14 -50.42
CA LEU A 37 7.54 -0.68 -49.20
C LEU A 37 6.67 -0.19 -48.05
N PHE A 38 6.61 1.12 -47.81
CA PHE A 38 5.76 1.67 -46.75
C PHE A 38 4.28 1.50 -47.08
N SER A 39 3.87 1.72 -48.33
CA SER A 39 2.49 1.51 -48.76
C SER A 39 2.05 0.05 -48.56
N SER A 40 2.89 -0.93 -48.92
CA SER A 40 2.62 -2.36 -48.71
C SER A 40 2.60 -2.73 -47.22
N TYR A 41 3.53 -2.21 -46.43
CA TYR A 41 3.58 -2.42 -44.98
C TYR A 41 2.36 -1.83 -44.27
N ASN A 42 1.94 -0.63 -44.66
CA ASN A 42 0.77 0.03 -44.10
C ASN A 42 -0.53 -0.72 -44.43
N LEU A 43 -0.69 -1.21 -45.67
CA LEU A 43 -1.83 -2.06 -46.05
C LEU A 43 -1.87 -3.35 -45.23
N LEU A 44 -0.72 -3.98 -45.01
CA LEU A 44 -0.61 -5.18 -44.19
C LEU A 44 -1.00 -4.88 -42.73
N LEU A 45 -0.51 -3.78 -42.16
CA LEU A 45 -0.90 -3.34 -40.81
C LEU A 45 -2.41 -3.09 -40.70
N ILE A 46 -2.99 -2.37 -41.66
CA ILE A 46 -4.43 -2.10 -41.71
C ILE A 46 -5.21 -3.41 -41.75
N HIS A 47 -4.80 -4.37 -42.59
CA HIS A 47 -5.44 -5.69 -42.68
C HIS A 47 -5.45 -6.41 -41.33
N TYR A 48 -4.29 -6.48 -40.65
CA TYR A 48 -4.21 -7.13 -39.34
C TYR A 48 -5.01 -6.40 -38.25
N VAL A 49 -4.98 -5.07 -38.22
CA VAL A 49 -5.73 -4.27 -37.24
C VAL A 49 -7.24 -4.39 -37.45
N GLN A 50 -7.70 -4.42 -38.71
CA GLN A 50 -9.12 -4.57 -39.03
C GLN A 50 -9.63 -5.97 -38.68
N HIS A 51 -8.91 -7.03 -39.06
CA HIS A 51 -9.38 -8.40 -38.86
C HIS A 51 -9.12 -8.97 -37.46
N TYR A 52 -8.02 -8.59 -36.81
CA TYR A 52 -7.60 -9.17 -35.54
C TYR A 52 -7.54 -8.16 -34.39
N GLY A 53 -7.74 -6.86 -34.64
CA GLY A 53 -7.66 -5.83 -33.62
C GLY A 53 -8.63 -6.03 -32.46
N SER A 54 -9.87 -6.44 -32.74
CA SER A 54 -10.87 -6.74 -31.69
C SER A 54 -10.45 -7.92 -30.80
N TRP A 55 -9.84 -8.95 -31.39
CA TRP A 55 -9.28 -10.08 -30.63
C TRP A 55 -8.09 -9.65 -29.76
N LEU A 56 -7.24 -8.76 -30.27
CA LEU A 56 -6.13 -8.19 -29.50
C LEU A 56 -6.64 -7.39 -28.30
N ILE A 57 -7.67 -6.55 -28.48
CA ILE A 57 -8.32 -5.81 -27.39
C ILE A 57 -8.90 -6.78 -26.37
N LEU A 58 -9.66 -7.79 -26.80
CA LEU A 58 -10.30 -8.74 -25.89
C LEU A 58 -9.27 -9.57 -25.12
N PHE A 59 -8.20 -10.03 -25.79
CA PHE A 59 -7.12 -10.78 -25.16
C PHE A 59 -6.34 -9.94 -24.15
N THR A 60 -6.03 -8.70 -24.48
CA THR A 60 -5.31 -7.80 -23.56
C THR A 60 -6.19 -7.37 -22.38
N ALA A 61 -7.47 -7.07 -22.61
CA ALA A 61 -8.43 -6.75 -21.56
C ALA A 61 -8.61 -7.93 -20.58
N THR A 62 -8.78 -9.15 -21.10
CA THR A 62 -8.90 -10.35 -20.26
C THR A 62 -7.65 -10.60 -19.42
N LEU A 63 -6.45 -10.41 -19.98
CA LEU A 63 -5.20 -10.51 -19.21
C LEU A 63 -5.11 -9.46 -18.11
N ILE A 64 -5.52 -8.21 -18.38
CA ILE A 64 -5.50 -7.14 -17.37
C ILE A 64 -6.49 -7.45 -16.26
N ILE A 65 -7.72 -7.84 -16.60
CA ILE A 65 -8.76 -8.20 -15.64
C ILE A 65 -8.33 -9.41 -14.80
N ALA A 66 -7.71 -10.42 -15.41
CA ALA A 66 -7.21 -11.60 -14.69
C ALA A 66 -6.15 -11.25 -13.63
N HIS A 67 -5.33 -10.22 -13.86
CA HIS A 67 -4.32 -9.75 -12.90
C HIS A 67 -4.77 -8.52 -12.09
N SER A 68 -6.01 -8.06 -12.28
CA SER A 68 -6.52 -6.82 -11.70
C SER A 68 -6.54 -6.89 -10.17
N ASN A 69 -7.05 -7.99 -9.60
CA ASN A 69 -7.13 -8.15 -8.15
C ASN A 69 -5.75 -8.09 -7.46
N GLU A 70 -4.76 -8.84 -7.97
CA GLU A 70 -3.39 -8.82 -7.43
C GLU A 70 -2.78 -7.40 -7.50
N ASN A 71 -2.99 -6.69 -8.61
CA ASN A 71 -2.50 -5.31 -8.76
C ASN A 71 -3.21 -4.36 -7.78
N GLN A 72 -4.53 -4.48 -7.64
CA GLN A 72 -5.33 -3.67 -6.71
C GLN A 72 -4.83 -3.85 -5.27
N ILE A 73 -4.63 -5.09 -4.85
CA ILE A 73 -4.08 -5.42 -3.52
C ILE A 73 -2.69 -4.81 -3.33
N ALA A 74 -1.78 -4.99 -4.28
CA ALA A 74 -0.43 -4.46 -4.17
C ALA A 74 -0.42 -2.92 -4.10
N LEU A 75 -1.30 -2.26 -4.84
CA LEU A 75 -1.49 -0.81 -4.77
C LEU A 75 -2.06 -0.37 -3.43
N MET A 76 -3.03 -1.10 -2.90
CA MET A 76 -3.58 -0.86 -1.59
C MET A 76 -2.47 -0.92 -0.52
N GLU A 77 -1.74 -2.03 -0.45
CA GLU A 77 -0.64 -2.20 0.51
C GLU A 77 0.39 -1.06 0.44
N LYS A 78 0.75 -0.64 -0.78
CA LYS A 78 1.67 0.48 -0.99
C LYS A 78 1.13 1.83 -0.49
N ILE A 79 -0.15 2.11 -0.71
CA ILE A 79 -0.78 3.35 -0.21
C ILE A 79 -0.82 3.34 1.33
N ARG A 80 -1.16 2.20 1.93
CA ARG A 80 -1.14 2.01 3.40
C ARG A 80 0.25 2.26 3.96
N GLU A 81 1.26 1.64 3.36
CA GLU A 81 2.66 1.78 3.78
C GLU A 81 3.15 3.23 3.65
N ASN A 82 2.87 3.89 2.52
CA ASN A 82 3.25 5.29 2.33
C ASN A 82 2.56 6.21 3.34
N HIS A 83 1.26 6.00 3.61
CA HIS A 83 0.52 6.78 4.60
C HIS A 83 1.19 6.67 5.98
N TYR A 84 1.46 5.45 6.40
CA TYR A 84 2.15 5.17 7.65
C TYR A 84 3.53 5.82 7.73
N LEU A 85 4.37 5.63 6.70
CA LEU A 85 5.72 6.21 6.66
C LEU A 85 5.72 7.73 6.74
N LEU A 86 4.83 8.39 6.00
CA LEU A 86 4.72 9.85 6.01
C LEU A 86 4.27 10.36 7.39
N GLU A 87 3.35 9.65 8.06
CA GLU A 87 2.96 9.98 9.42
C GLU A 87 4.09 9.72 10.43
N VAL A 88 4.85 8.65 10.32
CA VAL A 88 6.04 8.45 11.18
C VAL A 88 7.07 9.56 10.95
N GLN A 89 7.37 9.91 9.70
CA GLN A 89 8.32 10.98 9.35
C GLN A 89 7.87 12.35 9.85
N ARG A 90 6.56 12.64 9.75
CA ARG A 90 5.97 13.89 10.22
C ARG A 90 6.21 14.13 11.72
N TRP A 91 6.25 13.06 12.50
CA TRP A 91 6.45 13.10 13.96
C TRP A 91 7.89 12.75 14.39
N ALA A 92 8.78 12.38 13.47
CA ALA A 92 10.12 11.88 13.79
C ALA A 92 10.99 12.90 14.57
N ALA A 93 10.74 14.19 14.43
CA ALA A 93 11.49 15.25 15.10
C ALA A 93 10.89 15.70 16.45
N THR A 94 9.76 15.13 16.87
CA THR A 94 9.10 15.45 18.15
C THR A 94 9.44 14.42 19.23
N SER A 95 9.01 14.63 20.48
CA SER A 95 9.09 13.62 21.57
C SER A 95 7.93 12.63 21.57
N PHE A 96 7.00 12.74 20.62
CA PHE A 96 5.77 11.97 20.58
C PHE A 96 5.84 10.86 19.52
N ILE A 97 5.00 9.84 19.68
CA ILE A 97 4.76 8.80 18.67
C ILE A 97 3.64 9.25 17.74
N SER A 98 3.76 8.96 16.43
CA SER A 98 2.71 9.35 15.49
C SER A 98 1.40 8.62 15.82
N PRO A 99 0.23 9.28 15.74
CA PRO A 99 -1.06 8.65 16.05
C PRO A 99 -1.34 7.42 15.18
N THR A 100 -0.92 7.45 13.92
CA THR A 100 -1.05 6.33 12.98
C THR A 100 -0.18 5.15 13.41
N HIS A 101 1.03 5.41 13.91
CA HIS A 101 1.90 4.36 14.46
C HIS A 101 1.30 3.75 15.72
N LEU A 102 0.81 4.59 16.64
CA LEU A 102 0.16 4.13 17.86
C LEU A 102 -1.10 3.29 17.56
N TYR A 103 -1.91 3.71 16.60
CA TYR A 103 -3.07 2.95 16.13
C TYR A 103 -2.68 1.56 15.66
N TYR A 104 -1.66 1.43 14.81
CA TYR A 104 -1.23 0.12 14.32
C TYR A 104 -0.54 -0.74 15.39
N LEU A 105 0.03 -0.15 16.43
CA LEU A 105 0.53 -0.89 17.59
C LEU A 105 -0.61 -1.48 18.44
N PHE A 106 -1.69 -0.71 18.65
CA PHE A 106 -2.85 -1.15 19.45
C PHE A 106 -3.83 -2.02 18.64
N SER A 107 -3.79 -1.91 17.32
CA SER A 107 -4.64 -2.66 16.41
C SER A 107 -3.79 -3.18 15.25
N PRO A 108 -3.07 -4.30 15.46
CA PRO A 108 -2.21 -4.90 14.46
C PRO A 108 -2.95 -5.08 13.14
N PRO A 109 -2.46 -4.49 12.05
CA PRO A 109 -3.09 -4.58 10.75
C PRO A 109 -2.97 -6.01 10.20
N THR A 110 -4.04 -6.49 9.58
CA THR A 110 -4.01 -7.71 8.77
C THR A 110 -3.57 -7.38 7.34
N ALA A 111 -3.22 -8.40 6.55
CA ALA A 111 -3.07 -8.18 5.12
C ALA A 111 -4.37 -7.61 4.53
N VAL A 112 -4.26 -6.78 3.50
CA VAL A 112 -5.43 -6.29 2.74
C VAL A 112 -6.18 -7.45 2.08
N THR A 113 -5.50 -8.58 1.84
CA THR A 113 -6.10 -9.80 1.30
C THR A 113 -6.69 -10.70 2.39
N SER A 114 -7.68 -11.49 2.00
CA SER A 114 -8.15 -12.62 2.79
C SER A 114 -7.27 -13.87 2.65
N ASP A 115 -6.20 -13.80 1.85
CA ASP A 115 -5.32 -14.95 1.65
C ASP A 115 -4.59 -15.29 2.95
N GLN A 116 -4.66 -16.56 3.32
CA GLN A 116 -4.07 -17.06 4.55
C GLN A 116 -2.54 -16.91 4.52
N LYS A 117 -1.92 -17.11 3.35
CA LYS A 117 -0.48 -16.92 3.19
C LYS A 117 -0.07 -15.46 3.41
N SER A 118 -0.79 -14.53 2.81
CA SER A 118 -0.54 -13.10 3.05
C SER A 118 -0.73 -12.72 4.52
N ASN A 119 -1.75 -13.25 5.20
CA ASN A 119 -1.98 -12.97 6.62
C ASN A 119 -0.91 -13.56 7.54
N ALA A 120 -0.40 -14.76 7.23
CA ALA A 120 0.67 -15.39 8.00
C ALA A 120 2.01 -14.65 7.90
N TYR A 121 2.26 -13.96 6.78
CA TYR A 121 3.57 -13.39 6.42
C TYR A 121 3.54 -11.90 6.09
N ASP A 122 2.53 -11.16 6.54
CA ASP A 122 2.40 -9.73 6.22
C ASP A 122 3.57 -8.92 6.81
N PRO A 123 4.44 -8.30 6.00
CA PRO A 123 5.61 -7.59 6.50
C PRO A 123 5.25 -6.25 7.14
N PHE A 124 4.04 -5.73 6.93
CA PHE A 124 3.69 -4.38 7.37
C PHE A 124 3.72 -4.23 8.89
N TYR A 125 3.12 -5.13 9.66
CA TYR A 125 3.17 -5.04 11.12
C TYR A 125 4.58 -5.26 11.69
N ILE A 126 5.40 -6.10 11.04
CA ILE A 126 6.83 -6.26 11.42
C ILE A 126 7.53 -4.91 11.35
N LYS A 127 7.30 -4.15 10.27
CA LYS A 127 7.83 -2.80 10.11
C LYS A 127 7.33 -1.85 11.19
N VAL A 128 6.03 -1.86 11.50
CA VAL A 128 5.43 -1.03 12.56
C VAL A 128 6.12 -1.26 13.90
N VAL A 129 6.34 -2.53 14.27
CA VAL A 129 7.00 -2.89 15.52
C VAL A 129 8.48 -2.51 15.50
N ASN A 130 9.19 -2.72 14.39
CA ASN A 130 10.60 -2.32 14.25
C ASN A 130 10.77 -0.80 14.36
N ASP A 131 9.91 0.00 13.71
CA ASP A 131 9.96 1.45 13.83
C ASP A 131 9.66 1.91 15.27
N PHE A 132 8.73 1.23 15.97
CA PHE A 132 8.45 1.53 17.38
C PHE A 132 9.65 1.23 18.25
N ARG A 133 10.24 0.06 18.04
CA ARG A 133 11.47 -0.38 18.65
C ARG A 133 12.50 0.74 18.46
N ASP A 134 12.95 0.98 17.23
CA ASP A 134 13.96 1.98 16.90
C ASP A 134 13.68 3.34 17.53
N ARG A 135 12.42 3.79 17.54
CA ARG A 135 12.02 5.03 18.18
C ARG A 135 12.29 5.03 19.69
N VAL A 136 11.92 3.96 20.40
CA VAL A 136 12.15 3.80 21.85
C VAL A 136 13.65 3.65 22.17
N TYR A 137 14.46 3.01 21.32
CA TYR A 137 15.92 2.89 21.54
C TYR A 137 16.71 4.14 21.09
N SER A 138 16.16 4.94 20.18
CA SER A 138 16.86 6.10 19.62
C SER A 138 16.89 7.27 20.62
N HIS A 139 18.09 7.73 20.95
CA HIS A 139 18.31 8.91 21.77
C HIS A 139 18.15 10.19 20.94
N ILE A 140 16.95 10.41 20.39
CA ILE A 140 16.68 11.59 19.59
C ILE A 140 16.38 12.75 20.54
N ILE A 141 17.20 13.79 20.46
CA ILE A 141 16.87 15.10 21.04
C ILE A 141 15.82 15.72 20.12
N PRO A 142 14.58 15.97 20.60
CA PRO A 142 13.54 16.54 19.76
C PRO A 142 13.95 17.94 19.31
N SER A 143 13.85 18.21 18.01
CA SER A 143 14.12 19.53 17.43
C SER A 143 12.85 20.36 17.26
N HIS A 144 11.67 19.74 17.38
CA HIS A 144 10.38 20.39 17.25
C HIS A 144 9.41 20.00 18.37
N THR A 145 8.63 20.96 18.84
CA THR A 145 7.52 20.75 19.78
C THR A 145 6.25 20.25 19.11
N ILE A 146 6.04 20.63 17.84
CA ILE A 146 4.84 20.34 17.05
C ILE A 146 5.25 19.51 15.82
N PRO A 147 4.46 18.50 15.41
CA PRO A 147 4.73 17.74 14.19
C PRO A 147 4.71 18.63 12.94
N LEU A 148 5.34 18.15 11.86
CA LEU A 148 5.27 18.79 10.56
C LEU A 148 3.82 18.81 10.01
N HIS A 149 3.60 19.45 8.86
CA HIS A 149 2.25 19.48 8.25
C HIS A 149 1.76 18.08 7.87
N LYS A 150 0.44 17.86 7.94
CA LYS A 150 -0.20 16.59 7.53
C LYS A 150 0.11 16.28 6.06
N PRO A 151 0.39 15.01 5.72
CA PRO A 151 0.60 14.64 4.33
C PRO A 151 -0.69 14.78 3.54
N ASN A 152 -0.61 15.44 2.39
CA ASN A 152 -1.73 15.53 1.45
C ASN A 152 -1.95 14.18 0.76
N MET A 153 -3.16 13.93 0.25
CA MET A 153 -3.52 12.67 -0.42
C MET A 153 -2.58 12.33 -1.60
N ILE A 154 -2.12 13.33 -2.34
CA ILE A 154 -1.16 13.17 -3.44
C ILE A 154 0.19 12.64 -2.94
N GLN A 155 0.64 13.09 -1.76
CA GLN A 155 1.87 12.61 -1.12
C GLN A 155 1.72 11.17 -0.65
N ILE A 156 0.56 10.83 -0.06
CA ILE A 156 0.24 9.47 0.39
C ILE A 156 0.22 8.47 -0.79
N ILE A 157 -0.40 8.85 -1.91
CA ILE A 157 -0.38 8.04 -3.14
C ILE A 157 1.06 7.89 -3.66
N GLY A 158 1.87 8.93 -3.54
CA GLY A 158 3.28 8.96 -3.89
C GLY A 158 3.56 9.31 -5.35
N LYS A 159 4.70 9.96 -5.58
CA LYS A 159 5.15 10.44 -6.90
C LYS A 159 5.14 9.39 -8.02
N PRO A 160 5.59 8.12 -7.80
CA PRO A 160 5.56 7.12 -8.85
C PRO A 160 4.14 6.84 -9.36
N MET A 161 3.17 6.85 -8.44
CA MET A 161 1.79 6.47 -8.74
C MET A 161 0.99 7.64 -9.34
N THR A 162 1.23 8.86 -8.89
CA THR A 162 0.67 10.06 -9.53
C THR A 162 1.20 10.23 -10.95
N THR A 163 2.49 9.97 -11.17
CA THR A 163 3.10 9.97 -12.51
C THR A 163 2.49 8.90 -13.41
N TYR A 164 2.20 7.71 -12.85
CA TYR A 164 1.54 6.62 -13.57
C TYR A 164 0.15 7.03 -14.07
N LEU A 165 -0.67 7.61 -13.21
CA LEU A 165 -2.01 8.11 -13.57
C LEU A 165 -1.93 9.22 -14.61
N PHE A 166 -1.04 10.19 -14.40
CA PHE A 166 -0.86 11.29 -15.34
C PHE A 166 -0.48 10.79 -16.73
N LYS A 167 0.41 9.79 -16.84
CA LYS A 167 0.78 9.18 -18.13
C LYS A 167 -0.44 8.55 -18.83
N HIS A 168 -1.31 7.87 -18.09
CA HIS A 168 -2.50 7.24 -18.66
C HIS A 168 -3.57 8.25 -19.07
N ILE A 169 -3.79 9.30 -18.26
CA ILE A 169 -4.67 10.42 -18.61
C ILE A 169 -4.14 11.13 -19.86
N LEU A 170 -2.85 11.46 -19.88
CA LEU A 170 -2.21 12.13 -21.02
C LEU A 170 -2.34 11.30 -22.30
N ASN A 171 -2.19 9.98 -22.21
CA ASN A 171 -2.40 9.08 -23.35
C ASN A 171 -3.83 9.22 -23.90
N ILE A 172 -4.84 9.10 -23.03
CA ILE A 172 -6.25 9.22 -23.44
C ILE A 172 -6.51 10.61 -24.07
N VAL A 173 -6.00 11.68 -23.46
CA VAL A 173 -6.16 13.06 -23.97
C VAL A 173 -5.48 13.23 -25.33
N LEU A 174 -4.29 12.68 -25.53
CA LEU A 174 -3.58 12.72 -26.82
C LEU A 174 -4.35 11.96 -27.89
N VAL A 175 -4.85 10.76 -27.57
CA VAL A 175 -5.65 9.96 -28.51
C VAL A 175 -6.94 10.69 -28.89
N ILE A 176 -7.67 11.23 -27.92
CA ILE A 176 -8.89 12.02 -28.17
C ILE A 176 -8.58 13.26 -29.00
N SER A 177 -7.50 13.98 -28.69
CA SER A 177 -7.06 15.15 -29.46
C SER A 177 -6.76 14.79 -30.91
N VAL A 178 -6.10 13.65 -31.17
CA VAL A 178 -5.86 13.15 -32.52
C VAL A 178 -7.16 12.82 -33.23
N ILE A 179 -8.11 12.16 -32.57
CA ILE A 179 -9.44 11.85 -33.15
C ILE A 179 -10.17 13.14 -33.55
N ILE A 180 -10.18 14.15 -32.68
CA ILE A 180 -10.87 15.43 -32.91
C ILE A 180 -10.17 16.22 -34.04
N PHE A 181 -8.84 16.24 -34.05
CA PHE A 181 -8.05 17.00 -35.03
C PHE A 181 -8.09 16.36 -36.43
N TRP A 182 -7.99 15.04 -36.51
CA TRP A 182 -8.10 14.26 -37.75
C TRP A 182 -9.55 13.91 -38.05
N ASN A 183 -10.46 14.88 -38.09
CA ASN A 183 -11.89 14.71 -38.42
C ASN A 183 -12.11 14.03 -39.81
N ILE A 184 -11.86 12.71 -39.92
CA ILE A 184 -11.49 12.04 -41.17
C ILE A 184 -12.11 10.61 -41.26
N PRO A 185 -12.67 10.20 -42.41
CA PRO A 185 -13.25 8.86 -42.65
C PRO A 185 -12.26 7.67 -42.50
N TYR A 186 -10.96 7.92 -42.51
CA TYR A 186 -9.88 6.94 -42.27
C TYR A 186 -9.85 6.39 -40.83
N LEU A 187 -10.56 7.02 -39.88
CA LEU A 187 -10.77 6.51 -38.52
C LEU A 187 -11.46 5.14 -38.51
N SER A 188 -12.31 4.85 -39.51
CA SER A 188 -13.00 3.55 -39.60
C SER A 188 -12.04 2.37 -39.63
N SER A 189 -10.90 2.50 -40.34
CA SER A 189 -9.89 1.45 -40.46
C SER A 189 -9.00 1.29 -39.25
N TRP A 190 -8.83 2.34 -38.44
CA TRP A 190 -7.95 2.36 -37.27
C TRP A 190 -8.71 2.29 -35.94
N TYR A 191 -10.03 2.20 -35.99
CA TYR A 191 -10.92 2.24 -34.84
C TYR A 191 -10.52 1.26 -33.73
N ASN A 192 -10.21 0.01 -34.07
CA ASN A 192 -9.78 -1.01 -33.09
C ASN A 192 -8.48 -0.61 -32.37
N LEU A 193 -7.52 -0.04 -33.08
CA LEU A 193 -6.24 0.37 -32.50
C LEU A 193 -6.42 1.60 -31.60
N ILE A 194 -7.24 2.55 -32.03
CA ILE A 194 -7.61 3.73 -31.23
C ILE A 194 -8.34 3.32 -29.95
N LEU A 195 -9.32 2.42 -30.06
CA LEU A 195 -10.01 1.85 -28.91
C LEU A 195 -9.05 1.15 -27.96
N PHE A 196 -8.08 0.39 -28.47
CA PHE A 196 -7.07 -0.25 -27.62
C PHE A 196 -6.32 0.77 -26.77
N PHE A 197 -5.87 1.88 -27.38
CA PHE A 197 -5.17 2.95 -26.66
C PHE A 197 -6.05 3.74 -25.68
N ILE A 198 -7.38 3.59 -25.71
CA ILE A 198 -8.30 4.16 -24.72
C ILE A 198 -8.65 3.13 -23.65
N ILE A 199 -9.01 1.90 -24.03
CA ILE A 199 -9.46 0.84 -23.13
C ILE A 199 -8.33 0.40 -22.21
N TYR A 200 -7.12 0.19 -22.75
CA TYR A 200 -5.96 -0.23 -21.97
C TYR A 200 -5.64 0.71 -20.79
N PRO A 201 -5.43 2.03 -21.00
CA PRO A 201 -5.18 2.94 -19.88
C PRO A 201 -6.39 3.06 -18.96
N THR A 202 -7.62 3.03 -19.50
CA THR A 202 -8.84 3.11 -18.68
C THR A 202 -8.93 1.95 -17.69
N LEU A 203 -8.74 0.70 -18.15
CA LEU A 203 -8.74 -0.48 -17.27
C LEU A 203 -7.67 -0.37 -16.18
N LYS A 204 -6.47 0.08 -16.53
CA LYS A 204 -5.39 0.30 -15.54
C LYS A 204 -5.69 1.41 -14.54
N MET A 205 -6.38 2.47 -14.96
CA MET A 205 -6.85 3.52 -14.06
C MET A 205 -7.98 3.05 -13.15
N THR A 206 -8.85 2.14 -13.61
CA THR A 206 -9.93 1.60 -12.77
C THR A 206 -9.40 0.83 -11.56
N ASP A 207 -8.34 0.02 -11.73
CA ASP A 207 -7.66 -0.67 -10.61
C ASP A 207 -7.19 0.33 -9.54
N PHE A 208 -6.66 1.47 -9.97
CA PHE A 208 -6.23 2.51 -9.06
C PHE A 208 -7.40 3.18 -8.34
N ILE A 209 -8.45 3.56 -9.07
CA ILE A 209 -9.63 4.21 -8.48
C ILE A 209 -10.24 3.30 -7.42
N ILE A 210 -10.37 2.00 -7.73
CA ILE A 210 -10.85 1.00 -6.78
C ILE A 210 -9.93 0.93 -5.55
N ALA A 211 -8.62 0.75 -5.74
CA ALA A 211 -7.66 0.70 -4.64
C ALA A 211 -7.73 1.95 -3.73
N PHE A 212 -7.83 3.13 -4.34
CA PHE A 212 -7.95 4.40 -3.62
C PHE A 212 -9.27 4.51 -2.84
N CYS A 213 -10.39 4.13 -3.45
CA CYS A 213 -11.70 4.15 -2.82
C CYS A 213 -11.82 3.18 -1.63
N TYR A 214 -11.08 2.07 -1.63
CA TYR A 214 -11.09 1.10 -0.53
C TYR A 214 -10.22 1.51 0.67
N ILE A 215 -9.01 2.02 0.44
CA ILE A 215 -8.11 2.32 1.56
C ILE A 215 -8.46 3.60 2.31
N GLN A 216 -8.94 4.63 1.61
CA GLN A 216 -9.28 5.95 2.16
C GLN A 216 -8.48 6.31 3.42
N PRO A 217 -7.29 6.92 3.30
CA PRO A 217 -6.44 7.30 4.44
C PRO A 217 -7.19 8.11 5.53
N THR A 218 -8.23 8.86 5.13
CA THR A 218 -9.14 9.58 6.03
C THR A 218 -9.91 8.67 7.00
N SER A 219 -10.17 7.42 6.62
CA SER A 219 -10.79 6.41 7.49
C SER A 219 -9.91 6.08 8.69
N VAL A 220 -8.59 6.03 8.52
CA VAL A 220 -7.64 5.78 9.60
C VAL A 220 -7.66 6.94 10.59
N TYR A 221 -7.69 8.19 10.12
CA TYR A 221 -7.81 9.35 11.00
C TYR A 221 -9.11 9.34 11.82
N LYS A 222 -10.23 8.93 11.23
CA LYS A 222 -11.49 8.76 11.97
C LYS A 222 -11.39 7.65 13.03
N LYS A 223 -10.71 6.54 12.72
CA LYS A 223 -10.50 5.45 13.70
C LYS A 223 -9.64 5.92 14.87
N ILE A 224 -8.58 6.69 14.60
CA ILE A 224 -7.74 7.32 15.62
C ILE A 224 -8.59 8.26 16.49
N GLU A 225 -9.37 9.14 15.88
CA GLU A 225 -10.25 10.07 16.59
C GLU A 225 -11.27 9.33 17.48
N ASN A 226 -11.86 8.24 16.99
CA ASN A 226 -12.78 7.43 17.78
C ASN A 226 -12.10 6.71 18.95
N GLN A 227 -10.86 6.27 18.78
CA GLN A 227 -10.12 5.51 19.78
C GLN A 227 -9.51 6.41 20.87
N PHE A 228 -8.97 7.57 20.48
CA PHE A 228 -8.28 8.48 21.39
C PHE A 228 -9.09 9.73 21.77
N HIS A 229 -10.28 9.89 21.20
CA HIS A 229 -11.15 11.08 21.35
C HIS A 229 -10.50 12.40 20.90
N THR A 230 -9.40 12.32 20.14
CA THR A 230 -8.69 13.45 19.54
C THR A 230 -8.09 13.03 18.21
N THR A 231 -8.00 13.98 17.28
CA THR A 231 -7.40 13.74 15.96
C THR A 231 -5.88 13.57 16.03
N GLU A 232 -5.23 14.11 17.06
CA GLU A 232 -3.78 14.09 17.26
C GLU A 232 -3.44 13.90 18.75
N PRO A 233 -3.43 12.66 19.25
CA PRO A 233 -2.96 12.37 20.60
C PRO A 233 -1.44 12.61 20.71
N TYR A 234 -1.05 13.45 21.66
CA TYR A 234 0.36 13.75 21.97
C TYR A 234 0.88 12.77 23.03
N ILE A 235 1.07 11.51 22.64
CA ILE A 235 1.57 10.46 23.54
C ILE A 235 3.08 10.31 23.35
N SER A 236 3.82 10.54 24.43
CA SER A 236 5.28 10.43 24.42
C SER A 236 5.72 8.97 24.51
N TRP A 237 6.90 8.66 23.98
CA TRP A 237 7.44 7.30 24.05
C TRP A 237 7.68 6.83 25.51
N ASN A 238 7.97 7.75 26.43
CA ASN A 238 8.08 7.47 27.87
C ASN A 238 6.79 6.92 28.47
N GLN A 239 5.64 7.41 28.02
CA GLN A 239 4.33 6.95 28.48
C GLN A 239 3.98 5.56 27.93
N LEU A 240 4.78 5.03 27.01
CA LEU A 240 4.59 3.72 26.38
C LEU A 240 5.57 2.68 26.92
N ASP A 241 6.20 2.89 28.08
CA ASP A 241 6.98 1.85 28.74
C ASP A 241 6.15 0.57 28.93
N SER A 242 6.82 -0.57 28.85
CA SER A 242 6.26 -1.91 29.06
C SER A 242 5.40 -2.05 30.31
N ASN A 243 5.67 -1.27 31.37
CA ASN A 243 4.90 -1.31 32.62
C ASN A 243 3.68 -0.37 32.64
N SER A 244 3.54 0.54 31.67
CA SER A 244 2.39 1.44 31.61
C SER A 244 1.15 0.75 31.02
N ASP A 245 -0.04 1.28 31.27
CA ASP A 245 -1.29 0.74 30.72
C ASP A 245 -1.26 0.69 29.18
N PHE A 246 -0.66 1.70 28.55
CA PHE A 246 -0.47 1.70 27.10
C PHE A 246 0.56 0.66 26.66
N GLY A 247 1.67 0.49 27.38
CA GLY A 247 2.66 -0.53 27.02
C GLY A 247 2.14 -1.96 27.20
N GLN A 248 1.35 -2.21 28.24
CA GLN A 248 0.63 -3.48 28.41
C GLN A 248 -0.36 -3.73 27.27
N THR A 249 -1.03 -2.69 26.77
CA THR A 249 -1.90 -2.79 25.59
C THR A 249 -1.11 -3.15 24.32
N ILE A 250 0.08 -2.58 24.13
CA ILE A 250 0.98 -2.93 23.02
C ILE A 250 1.41 -4.40 23.13
N LEU A 251 1.84 -4.84 24.31
CA LEU A 251 2.25 -6.23 24.57
C LEU A 251 1.12 -7.23 24.32
N PHE A 252 -0.09 -6.91 24.77
CA PHE A 252 -1.27 -7.75 24.54
C PHE A 252 -1.58 -7.86 23.05
N SER A 253 -1.57 -6.73 22.34
CA SER A 253 -1.85 -6.66 20.91
C SER A 253 -0.79 -7.42 20.10
N TRP A 254 0.49 -7.21 20.41
CA TRP A 254 1.62 -7.92 19.81
C TRP A 254 1.54 -9.43 20.01
N LYS A 255 1.23 -9.88 21.22
CA LYS A 255 1.09 -11.31 21.53
C LYS A 255 -0.09 -11.92 20.79
N ALA A 256 -1.23 -11.24 20.77
CA ALA A 256 -2.42 -11.71 20.05
C ALA A 256 -2.17 -11.84 18.55
N ASP A 257 -1.45 -10.90 17.94
CA ASP A 257 -1.06 -10.96 16.53
C ASP A 257 -0.04 -12.07 16.27
N SER A 258 0.96 -12.23 17.14
CA SER A 258 1.96 -13.32 17.05
C SER A 258 1.29 -14.70 17.10
N ASP A 259 0.36 -14.90 18.03
CA ASP A 259 -0.44 -16.13 18.15
C ASP A 259 -1.28 -16.38 16.89
N LYS A 260 -1.89 -15.32 16.35
CA LYS A 260 -2.69 -15.42 15.11
C LYS A 260 -1.81 -15.84 13.93
N ARG A 261 -0.68 -15.17 13.71
CA ARG A 261 0.24 -15.47 12.60
C ARG A 261 0.85 -16.86 12.72
N GLN A 262 1.13 -17.32 13.94
CA GLN A 262 1.59 -18.70 14.16
C GLN A 262 0.49 -19.71 13.84
N ARG A 263 -0.77 -19.45 14.21
CA ARG A 263 -1.90 -20.30 13.82
C ARG A 263 -2.07 -20.36 12.31
N ASP A 264 -2.02 -19.21 11.63
CA ASP A 264 -2.14 -19.15 10.17
C ASP A 264 -0.97 -19.90 9.49
N HIS A 265 0.26 -19.74 10.01
CA HIS A 265 1.43 -20.49 9.56
C HIS A 265 1.27 -22.00 9.75
N ASN A 266 0.86 -22.45 10.93
CA ASN A 266 0.67 -23.88 11.21
C ASN A 266 -0.40 -24.49 10.30
N GLN A 267 -1.47 -23.75 10.01
CA GLN A 267 -2.51 -24.19 9.07
C GLN A 267 -1.98 -24.33 7.65
N LEU A 268 -1.15 -23.38 7.17
CA LEU A 268 -0.54 -23.46 5.84
C LEU A 268 0.40 -24.67 5.67
N HIS A 269 1.10 -25.05 6.73
CA HIS A 269 2.05 -26.18 6.74
C HIS A 269 1.46 -27.47 7.31
N SER A 270 0.16 -27.51 7.60
CA SER A 270 -0.53 -28.66 8.22
C SER A 270 0.14 -29.15 9.52
N LEU A 271 0.73 -28.22 10.28
CA LEU A 271 1.39 -28.48 11.56
C LEU A 271 0.35 -28.55 12.69
N SER A 272 0.68 -29.27 13.76
CA SER A 272 -0.18 -29.37 14.94
C SER A 272 -0.45 -27.99 15.56
N GLN A 273 -1.72 -27.68 15.80
CA GLN A 273 -2.12 -26.44 16.48
C GLN A 273 -1.91 -26.49 17.99
N HIS A 274 -1.63 -27.67 18.56
CA HIS A 274 -1.59 -27.88 20.02
C HIS A 274 -0.23 -27.52 20.64
N LYS A 275 0.81 -27.41 19.81
CA LYS A 275 2.14 -26.96 20.23
C LYS A 275 2.50 -25.69 19.46
N ILE A 276 2.39 -24.54 20.14
CA ILE A 276 2.73 -23.24 19.56
C ILE A 276 4.25 -23.05 19.70
N ASP A 277 4.99 -23.56 18.72
CA ASP A 277 6.40 -23.21 18.55
C ASP A 277 6.42 -21.91 17.72
N TYR A 278 6.80 -20.76 18.30
CA TYR A 278 6.83 -19.45 17.62
C TYR A 278 7.98 -19.38 16.61
N ASN A 279 7.77 -19.97 15.43
CA ASN A 279 8.76 -20.09 14.36
C ASN A 279 8.31 -19.45 13.03
N SER A 280 7.10 -18.89 12.97
CA SER A 280 6.62 -18.23 11.76
C SER A 280 7.48 -17.00 11.44
N PRO A 281 8.07 -16.91 10.23
CA PRO A 281 8.84 -15.72 9.81
C PRO A 281 8.00 -14.45 9.68
N GLY A 282 6.66 -14.55 9.77
CA GLY A 282 5.78 -13.38 9.78
C GLY A 282 5.57 -12.75 11.15
N ILE A 283 6.11 -13.35 12.22
CA ILE A 283 6.02 -12.82 13.59
C ILE A 283 7.02 -11.66 13.73
N SER A 284 6.55 -10.55 14.28
CA SER A 284 7.40 -9.39 14.57
C SER A 284 8.30 -9.64 15.78
N CYS A 285 9.43 -8.93 15.85
CA CYS A 285 10.30 -9.01 17.03
C CYS A 285 9.57 -8.49 18.28
N TYR A 286 10.10 -8.84 19.47
CA TYR A 286 9.55 -8.31 20.72
C TYR A 286 9.65 -6.77 20.73
N PRO A 287 8.56 -6.03 21.06
CA PRO A 287 8.52 -4.57 20.89
C PRO A 287 9.39 -3.79 21.86
N TYR A 288 9.81 -4.40 22.97
CA TYR A 288 10.61 -3.77 24.03
C TYR A 288 12.01 -4.39 24.15
N PRO A 289 12.95 -3.76 24.89
CA PRO A 289 14.24 -4.37 25.17
C PRO A 289 14.10 -5.65 25.97
N GLU A 290 14.83 -6.69 25.57
CA GLU A 290 15.07 -7.85 26.44
C GLU A 290 15.99 -7.39 27.58
N LYS A 291 15.39 -7.16 28.75
CA LYS A 291 16.00 -6.95 30.07
C LYS A 291 17.48 -6.55 30.07
N GLU A 292 17.70 -5.26 30.02
CA GLU A 292 18.46 -4.50 31.01
C GLU A 292 18.09 -3.04 30.76
N HIS A 293 17.70 -2.33 31.82
CA HIS A 293 18.25 -1.03 32.15
C HIS A 293 17.32 -0.20 33.03
N SER A 294 17.87 0.15 34.18
CA SER A 294 17.69 1.40 34.94
C SER A 294 17.85 2.70 34.10
N TYR A 295 17.44 2.70 32.83
CA TYR A 295 17.64 3.80 31.86
C TYR A 295 16.48 4.81 31.82
N PHE A 296 15.31 4.44 32.36
CA PHE A 296 14.15 5.34 32.41
C PHE A 296 14.23 6.36 33.54
N GLU A 297 14.87 6.03 34.66
CA GLU A 297 14.93 6.89 35.86
C GLU A 297 15.87 8.10 35.72
N SER A 298 16.86 8.07 34.83
CA SER A 298 17.83 9.18 34.69
C SER A 298 17.42 10.25 33.66
N LYS A 299 16.26 10.12 33.01
CA LYS A 299 15.87 10.93 31.83
C LYS A 299 14.71 11.91 32.05
N GLU A 300 13.97 11.81 33.15
CA GLU A 300 12.84 12.72 33.44
C GLU A 300 13.26 14.21 33.44
N ASN A 301 14.49 14.51 33.87
CA ASN A 301 14.97 15.89 34.01
C ASN A 301 15.34 16.60 32.69
N SER A 302 15.51 15.90 31.56
CA SER A 302 15.89 16.54 30.27
C SER A 302 14.72 16.70 29.29
N TYR A 303 13.66 15.90 29.44
CA TYR A 303 12.47 15.94 28.56
C TYR A 303 11.26 16.65 29.20
N SER A 304 11.28 16.90 30.51
CA SER A 304 10.21 17.60 31.24
C SER A 304 9.87 18.96 30.62
N ASN A 305 10.90 19.77 30.29
CA ASN A 305 10.71 21.10 29.72
C ASN A 305 9.98 21.13 28.35
N PHE A 306 10.03 20.05 27.55
CA PHE A 306 9.34 19.99 26.26
C PHE A 306 7.96 19.34 26.35
N ASN A 307 7.80 18.34 27.23
CA ASN A 307 6.56 17.60 27.37
C ASN A 307 5.50 18.36 28.20
N GLU A 308 5.93 19.19 29.16
CA GLU A 308 5.02 20.00 30.00
C GLU A 308 4.25 21.08 29.21
N ILE A 309 4.73 21.49 28.05
CA ILE A 309 4.11 22.58 27.27
C ILE A 309 2.88 22.08 26.47
N ILE A 310 2.75 20.77 26.20
CA ILE A 310 1.72 20.24 25.26
C ILE A 310 0.96 19.02 25.80
N ALA A 311 1.35 18.42 26.94
CA ALA A 311 0.62 17.29 27.53
C ALA A 311 -0.78 17.72 28.01
N MET A 312 -1.77 17.74 27.10
CA MET A 312 -3.16 17.72 27.49
C MET A 312 -3.43 16.39 28.19
N PRO A 313 -4.23 16.38 29.28
CA PRO A 313 -4.62 15.15 29.92
C PRO A 313 -5.37 14.30 28.89
N VAL A 314 -4.78 13.16 28.51
CA VAL A 314 -5.54 12.08 27.90
C VAL A 314 -6.56 11.69 28.95
N ILE A 315 -7.80 12.15 28.80
CA ILE A 315 -8.91 11.69 29.64
C ILE A 315 -9.13 10.23 29.26
N SER A 316 -8.40 9.32 29.92
CA SER A 316 -8.65 7.89 29.87
C SER A 316 -9.94 7.62 30.64
N ASN A 317 -11.08 7.99 30.05
CA ASN A 317 -12.35 7.37 30.42
C ASN A 317 -12.35 5.97 29.81
N HIS A 318 -11.51 5.08 30.34
CA HIS A 318 -11.79 3.66 30.29
C HIS A 318 -13.14 3.47 31.00
N LYS A 319 -14.23 3.57 30.25
CA LYS A 319 -15.44 2.85 30.60
C LYS A 319 -15.04 1.38 30.51
N ASN A 320 -14.60 0.86 31.65
CA ASN A 320 -14.47 -0.56 31.90
C ASN A 320 -15.83 -1.20 31.60
N ASN A 321 -16.05 -1.60 30.36
CA ASN A 321 -17.00 -2.67 30.03
C ASN A 321 -16.35 -3.99 30.46
N VAL A 322 -15.94 -4.07 31.72
CA VAL A 322 -15.70 -5.33 32.40
C VAL A 322 -17.09 -5.87 32.65
N ILE A 323 -17.52 -6.85 31.86
CA ILE A 323 -18.66 -7.67 32.22
C ILE A 323 -18.21 -8.43 33.48
N PRO A 324 -18.78 -8.16 34.67
CA PRO A 324 -18.40 -8.91 35.85
C PRO A 324 -18.88 -10.35 35.66
N PHE A 325 -17.95 -11.29 35.52
CA PHE A 325 -18.27 -12.70 35.63
C PHE A 325 -18.70 -12.97 37.08
N THR A 326 -20.01 -12.98 37.32
CA THR A 326 -20.57 -13.43 38.58
C THR A 326 -20.22 -14.90 38.76
N LYS A 327 -19.34 -15.18 39.72
CA LYS A 327 -19.01 -16.54 40.16
C LYS A 327 -20.31 -17.20 40.61
N ARG A 328 -20.81 -18.16 39.85
CA ARG A 328 -22.01 -18.93 40.19
C ARG A 328 -21.68 -19.77 41.43
N ASN A 329 -22.17 -19.35 42.59
CA ASN A 329 -22.08 -20.16 43.80
C ASN A 329 -22.84 -21.47 43.56
N LYS A 330 -22.10 -22.58 43.43
CA LYS A 330 -22.67 -23.92 43.64
C LYS A 330 -23.09 -24.00 45.10
N LYS A 331 -24.39 -23.91 45.36
CA LYS A 331 -24.96 -24.46 46.60
C LYS A 331 -25.00 -25.98 46.46
N ILE A 332 -24.63 -26.62 47.57
CA ILE A 332 -24.51 -28.05 47.84
C ILE A 332 -25.74 -28.82 47.36
#